data_AF-A0A8S2ZKF7-F1
#
_entry.id   AF-A0A8S2ZKF7-F1
#
_cell.length_a   1.000
_cell.length_b   1.000
_cell.length_c   1.000
_cell.angle_alpha   90.00
_cell.angle_beta   90.00
_cell.angle_gamma   90.00
#
_symmetry.space_group_name_H-M   'P 1'
#
loop_
_entity.id
_entity.type
_entity.pdbx_description
1 polymer ?
#
loop_
_entity_poly.entity_id
_entity_poly.type
_entity_poly.pdbx_seq_one_letter_code
_entity_poly.pdbx_strand_id
1 'polypeptide(L)'
;GGEHLPWNFDNETADIYRSWVNLHYKLVPYLYSEGTKVAIGQNGTLMRPCDDIEALLSHSYFLGPNIYVVPVLQDPTPGQT
;
A
#
# COMPACT_ATOMS: atom_id res chain seq x y z
N GLY A 1 3.48 2.97 23.13
CA GLY A 1 2.29 2.48 22.43
C GLY A 1 1.16 3.41 22.76
N GLY A 2 0.68 4.17 21.77
CA GLY A 2 -0.47 5.05 21.89
C GLY A 2 -1.66 4.52 21.11
N GLU A 3 -2.82 5.17 21.21
CA GLU A 3 -3.95 4.91 20.35
C GLU A 3 -3.75 5.61 19.00
N HIS A 4 -3.66 4.83 17.92
CA HIS A 4 -3.46 5.32 16.56
C HIS A 4 -4.77 5.33 15.75
N LEU A 5 -5.89 5.63 16.41
CA LEU A 5 -7.19 5.70 15.75
C LEU A 5 -7.24 6.94 14.85
N PRO A 6 -7.66 6.83 13.57
CA PRO A 6 -7.64 7.96 12.63
C PRO A 6 -8.41 9.20 13.11
N TRP A 7 -9.48 9.01 13.89
CA TRP A 7 -10.31 10.09 14.45
C TRP A 7 -9.75 10.71 15.74
N ASN A 8 -8.65 10.18 16.28
CA ASN A 8 -7.95 10.79 17.42
C ASN A 8 -6.93 11.86 16.98
N PHE A 9 -6.70 12.00 15.67
CA PHE A 9 -5.85 13.05 15.09
C PHE A 9 -6.72 14.25 14.71
N ASP A 10 -6.38 14.92 13.61
CA ASP A 10 -7.14 16.03 13.04
C ASP A 10 -8.01 15.59 11.85
N ASN A 11 -8.85 16.51 11.37
CA ASN A 11 -9.74 16.24 10.24
C ASN A 11 -8.96 15.93 8.95
N GLU A 12 -7.81 16.57 8.73
CA GLU A 12 -6.98 16.29 7.55
C GLU A 12 -6.47 14.85 7.56
N THR A 13 -5.89 14.40 8.69
CA THR A 13 -5.47 13.01 8.85
C THR A 13 -6.65 12.05 8.65
N ALA A 14 -7.78 12.31 9.29
CA ALA A 14 -8.97 11.46 9.14
C ALA A 14 -9.44 11.35 7.67
N ASP A 15 -9.39 12.44 6.91
CA ASP A 15 -9.77 12.49 5.51
C ASP A 15 -8.77 11.74 4.59
N ILE A 16 -7.47 11.85 4.88
CA ILE A 16 -6.41 11.08 4.20
C ILE A 16 -6.64 9.58 4.45
N TYR A 17 -6.80 9.17 5.71
CA TYR A 17 -7.08 7.78 6.07
C TYR A 17 -8.34 7.26 5.37
N ARG A 18 -9.43 8.04 5.38
CA ARG A 18 -10.68 7.67 4.71
C ARG A 18 -10.49 7.46 3.21
N SER A 19 -9.67 8.27 2.56
CA SER A 19 -9.37 8.14 1.12
C SER A 19 -8.66 6.82 0.81
N TRP A 20 -7.67 6.43 1.61
CA TRP A 20 -6.95 5.17 1.46
C TRP A 20 -7.82 3.95 1.79
N VAL A 21 -8.65 4.03 2.84
CA VAL A 21 -9.62 2.98 3.17
C VAL A 21 -10.58 2.76 2.00
N ASN A 22 -11.15 3.83 1.44
CA ASN A 22 -12.03 3.73 0.28
C ASN A 22 -11.32 3.14 -0.95
N LEU A 23 -10.06 3.51 -1.19
CA LEU A 23 -9.26 2.91 -2.26
C LEU A 23 -9.06 1.40 -2.02
N HIS A 24 -8.73 1.00 -0.80
CA HIS A 24 -8.57 -0.41 -0.44
C HIS A 24 -9.85 -1.22 -0.72
N TYR A 25 -11.01 -0.72 -0.28
CA TYR A 25 -12.30 -1.37 -0.57
C TYR A 25 -12.59 -1.49 -2.06
N LYS A 26 -12.26 -0.47 -2.87
CA LYS A 26 -12.39 -0.55 -4.34
C LYS A 26 -11.46 -1.60 -4.96
N LEU A 27 -10.31 -1.87 -4.34
CA LEU A 27 -9.34 -2.87 -4.79
C LEU A 27 -9.65 -4.29 -4.30
N VAL A 28 -10.58 -4.49 -3.36
CA VAL A 28 -10.93 -5.83 -2.84
C VAL A 28 -11.23 -6.84 -3.95
N PRO A 29 -12.03 -6.56 -5.00
CA PRO A 29 -12.27 -7.52 -6.07
C PRO A 29 -10.99 -7.93 -6.81
N TYR A 30 -10.09 -6.98 -7.04
CA TYR A 30 -8.79 -7.23 -7.67
C TYR A 30 -7.90 -8.11 -6.78
N LEU A 31 -7.76 -7.73 -5.51
CA LEU A 31 -6.96 -8.46 -4.52
C LEU A 31 -7.46 -9.89 -4.35
N TYR A 32 -8.78 -10.08 -4.32
CA TYR A 32 -9.40 -11.40 -4.22
C TYR A 32 -9.14 -12.25 -5.47
N SER A 33 -9.29 -11.66 -6.66
CA SER A 33 -8.99 -12.34 -7.94
C SER A 33 -7.52 -12.78 -8.01
N GLU A 34 -6.58 -11.86 -7.79
CA GLU A 34 -5.15 -12.17 -7.87
C GLU A 34 -4.71 -13.10 -6.73
N GLY A 35 -5.24 -12.93 -5.52
CA GLY A 35 -5.01 -13.84 -4.40
C GLY A 35 -5.52 -15.25 -4.67
N THR A 36 -6.67 -15.40 -5.34
CA THR A 36 -7.19 -16.70 -5.75
C THR A 36 -6.27 -17.38 -6.78
N LYS A 37 -5.77 -16.63 -7.77
CA LYS A 37 -4.80 -17.14 -8.76
C LYS A 37 -3.54 -17.65 -8.05
N VAL A 38 -3.00 -16.87 -7.12
CA VAL A 38 -1.85 -17.26 -6.29
C VAL A 38 -2.14 -18.54 -5.51
N ALA A 39 -3.32 -18.64 -4.87
CA ALA A 39 -3.70 -19.82 -4.08
C ALA A 39 -3.80 -21.11 -4.91
N ILE A 40 -4.17 -21.02 -6.19
CA ILE A 40 -4.21 -22.17 -7.11
C ILE A 40 -2.88 -22.40 -7.86
N GLY A 41 -1.80 -21.73 -7.45
CA GLY A 41 -0.46 -21.90 -8.02
C GLY A 41 -0.20 -21.11 -9.31
N GLN A 42 -1.05 -20.15 -9.66
CA GLN A 42 -0.86 -19.24 -10.79
C GLN A 42 -0.25 -17.91 -10.32
N ASN A 43 0.55 -17.26 -11.16
CA ASN A 43 1.10 -15.91 -10.93
C ASN A 43 2.05 -15.73 -9.72
N GLY A 44 2.47 -16.81 -9.04
CA GLY A 44 3.51 -16.73 -8.00
C GLY A 44 3.01 -16.06 -6.71
N THR A 45 3.49 -14.86 -6.39
CA THR A 45 3.13 -14.13 -5.17
C THR A 45 2.24 -12.92 -5.47
N LEU A 46 1.39 -12.53 -4.52
CA LEU A 46 0.54 -11.34 -4.66
C LEU A 46 1.36 -10.04 -4.57
N MET A 47 2.40 -10.02 -3.73
CA MET A 47 3.36 -8.91 -3.65
C MET A 47 4.69 -9.42 -4.22
N ARG A 48 5.15 -8.81 -5.30
CA ARG A 48 6.40 -9.17 -5.98
C ARG A 48 7.40 -8.03 -5.83
N PRO A 49 8.58 -8.27 -5.21
CA PRO A 49 9.62 -7.26 -5.17
C PRO A 49 10.12 -6.96 -6.58
N CYS A 50 10.65 -5.75 -6.77
CA CYS A 50 11.42 -5.41 -7.96
C CYS A 50 12.91 -5.57 -7.65
N ASP A 51 13.65 -6.13 -8.60
CA ASP A 51 15.06 -6.52 -8.40
C ASP A 51 16.06 -5.42 -8.82
N ASP A 52 15.57 -4.29 -9.31
CA ASP A 52 16.42 -3.15 -9.67
C ASP A 52 16.81 -2.32 -8.45
N ILE A 53 17.96 -1.63 -8.55
CA ILE A 53 18.54 -0.87 -7.45
C ILE A 53 17.60 0.25 -6.99
N GLU A 54 16.90 0.90 -7.92
CA GLU A 54 15.97 1.99 -7.61
C GLU A 54 14.76 1.49 -6.80
N ALA A 55 14.29 0.29 -7.10
CA ALA A 55 13.22 -0.37 -6.34
C ALA A 55 13.64 -0.72 -4.92
N LEU A 56 14.87 -1.20 -4.73
CA LEU A 56 15.40 -1.51 -3.40
C LEU A 56 15.50 -0.24 -2.54
N LEU A 57 15.92 0.89 -3.12
CA LEU A 57 16.00 2.17 -2.41
C LEU A 57 14.61 2.72 -2.07
N SER A 58 13.68 2.66 -3.01
CA SER A 58 12.32 3.19 -2.86
C SER A 58 11.34 2.24 -2.16
N HIS A 59 11.75 1.00 -1.86
CA HIS A 59 10.89 -0.08 -1.37
C HIS A 59 9.67 -0.30 -2.28
N SER A 60 9.87 -0.15 -3.60
CA SER A 60 8.80 -0.36 -4.56
C SER A 60 8.55 -1.84 -4.83
N TYR A 61 7.32 -2.15 -5.21
CA TYR A 61 6.90 -3.52 -5.48
C TYR A 61 5.71 -3.56 -6.45
N PHE A 62 5.51 -4.70 -7.08
CA PHE A 62 4.29 -5.01 -7.81
C PHE A 62 3.27 -5.67 -6.89
N LEU A 63 2.07 -5.09 -6.86
CA LEU A 63 0.87 -5.72 -6.31
C LEU A 63 0.13 -6.40 -7.46
N GLY A 64 0.19 -7.73 -7.47
CA GLY A 64 -0.24 -8.56 -8.59
C GLY A 64 0.53 -8.25 -9.87
N PRO A 65 -0.06 -8.49 -11.05
CA PRO A 65 0.57 -8.19 -12.34
C PRO A 65 0.45 -6.72 -12.80
N ASN A 66 -0.46 -5.93 -12.21
CA ASN A 66 -0.94 -4.71 -12.86
C ASN A 66 -0.73 -3.41 -12.06
N ILE A 67 -0.35 -3.49 -10.78
CA ILE A 67 -0.20 -2.31 -9.93
C ILE A 67 1.24 -2.22 -9.47
N TYR A 68 1.92 -1.14 -9.81
CA TYR A 68 3.25 -0.79 -9.30
C TYR A 68 3.09 0.21 -8.16
N VAL A 69 3.63 -0.12 -6.98
CA VAL A 69 3.51 0.68 -5.77
C VAL A 69 4.87 1.27 -5.41
N VAL A 70 4.91 2.59 -5.19
CA VAL A 70 6.08 3.31 -4.67
C VAL A 70 5.68 4.01 -3.38
N PRO A 71 6.04 3.46 -2.20
CA PRO A 71 5.65 4.03 -0.92
C PRO A 71 6.40 5.34 -0.62
N VAL A 72 5.72 6.28 0.05
CA VAL A 72 6.35 7.48 0.61
C VAL A 72 6.87 7.12 2.00
N LEU A 73 8.20 7.10 2.18
CA LEU A 73 8.85 6.67 3.42
C LEU A 73 9.38 7.83 4.26
N GLN A 74 9.54 9.00 3.64
CA GLN A 74 10.08 10.19 4.28
C GLN A 74 8.99 11.23 4.38
N ASP A 75 9.00 11.97 5.48
CA ASP A 75 8.18 13.17 5.58
C ASP A 75 8.64 14.16 4.50
N PRO A 76 7.75 14.62 3.61
CA PRO A 76 8.09 15.64 2.63
C PRO A 76 8.54 16.96 3.29
N THR A 77 8.22 17.18 4.58
CA THR A 77 8.62 18.36 5.35
C THR A 77 9.41 17.96 6.60
N PRO A 78 10.75 17.95 6.55
CA PRO A 78 11.57 17.62 7.72
C PRO A 78 11.31 18.61 8.87
N GLY A 79 10.81 18.12 10.02
CA GLY A 79 10.76 18.88 11.28
C GLY A 79 9.38 19.35 11.78
N GLN A 80 8.27 18.80 11.28
CA GLN A 80 6.91 19.13 11.73
C GLN A 80 6.24 18.08 12.63
N THR A 81 6.89 16.96 12.92
CA THR A 81 6.35 15.88 13.79
C THR A 81 6.66 16.10 15.26
#